data_AF-A0A397GQD6-F1
#
_entry.id   AF-A0A397GQD6-F1
#
_cell.length_a   1.000
_cell.length_b   1.000
_cell.length_c   1.000
_cell.angle_alpha   90.00
_cell.angle_beta   90.00
_cell.angle_gamma   90.00
#
_symmetry.space_group_name_H-M   'P 1'
#
loop_
_entity.id
_entity.type
_entity.pdbx_description
1 polymer ?
#
loop_
_entity_poly.entity_id
_entity_poly.type
_entity_poly.pdbx_seq_one_letter_code
_entity_poly.pdbx_strand_id
1 'polypeptide(L)'
;MEQNEYDESSNLLEENEQNPLYPFGIPIAHCSVPVQMAFVRKTWAIFTIHVFLILSVASIFTFIYESRHIIQRFWWLWWICFFTSIIMLYGLTYKSNDDFQPPWYLILIYAMANSYVIGSLICLLRLCSALEALLILFINCLSLLGFTNQNTYKFQSKESIILTIITTFASTLILYIIYLENSQVIEFYDAIIASLIALPLSLFFIFDTWYLMKSMNKKEFWGASVQLILDLFAPFKFIHHMCELSAEYYQ
;
A
#
# COMPACT_ATOMS: atom_id res chain seq x y z
N MET A 1 24.23 23.58 -3.31
CA MET A 1 24.11 23.36 -4.78
C MET A 1 22.85 22.58 -5.10
N GLU A 2 22.57 21.46 -4.40
CA GLU A 2 21.32 20.69 -4.55
C GLU A 2 20.03 21.47 -4.24
N GLN A 3 20.06 22.42 -3.29
CA GLN A 3 18.90 23.28 -2.99
C GLN A 3 18.58 24.32 -4.07
N ASN A 4 19.57 24.82 -4.82
CA ASN A 4 19.32 25.76 -5.91
C ASN A 4 18.71 25.08 -7.13
N GLU A 5 19.04 23.81 -7.37
CA GLU A 5 18.50 23.03 -8.51
C GLU A 5 17.05 22.60 -8.26
N TYR A 6 16.66 22.41 -6.99
CA TYR A 6 15.26 22.25 -6.59
C TYR A 6 14.45 23.55 -6.73
N ASP A 7 15.02 24.71 -6.40
CA ASP A 7 14.38 26.02 -6.51
C ASP A 7 14.24 26.48 -7.98
N GLU A 8 15.25 26.20 -8.81
CA GLU A 8 15.24 26.52 -10.23
C GLU A 8 14.31 25.57 -11.01
N SER A 9 14.23 24.30 -10.60
CA SER A 9 13.22 23.36 -11.11
C SER A 9 11.80 23.66 -10.62
N SER A 10 11.58 24.29 -9.46
CA SER A 10 10.24 24.75 -9.08
C SER A 10 9.82 25.98 -9.86
N ASN A 11 10.73 26.93 -10.11
CA ASN A 11 10.43 28.14 -10.88
C ASN A 11 10.10 27.85 -12.36
N LEU A 12 10.77 26.86 -12.99
CA LEU A 12 10.42 26.42 -14.36
C LEU A 12 9.14 25.58 -14.44
N LEU A 13 8.61 25.09 -13.32
CA LEU A 13 7.35 24.35 -13.26
C LEU A 13 6.15 25.22 -12.91
N GLU A 14 6.35 26.32 -12.19
CA GLU A 14 5.33 27.36 -12.02
C GLU A 14 5.03 28.08 -13.35
N GLU A 15 6.05 28.29 -14.20
CA GLU A 15 5.85 28.90 -15.54
C GLU A 15 5.12 27.96 -16.52
N ASN A 16 5.01 26.66 -16.20
CA ASN A 16 4.32 25.64 -17.01
C ASN A 16 2.98 25.19 -16.40
N GLU A 17 2.54 25.78 -15.27
CA GLU A 17 1.19 25.59 -14.69
C GLU A 17 0.07 26.21 -15.55
N GLN A 18 0.42 26.92 -16.64
CA GLN A 18 -0.50 27.52 -17.62
C GLN A 18 -0.49 26.83 -18.98
N ASN A 19 -0.27 25.51 -19.03
CA ASN A 19 -0.47 24.76 -20.26
C ASN A 19 -1.98 24.42 -20.43
N PRO A 20 -2.66 24.89 -21.49
CA PRO A 20 -4.11 24.69 -21.66
C PRO A 20 -4.55 23.22 -21.79
N LEU A 21 -3.59 22.28 -21.88
CA LEU A 21 -3.84 20.85 -21.95
C LEU A 21 -4.09 20.19 -20.57
N TYR A 22 -3.70 20.83 -19.45
CA TYR A 22 -3.81 20.27 -18.10
C TYR A 22 -4.34 21.28 -17.07
N PRO A 23 -5.66 21.55 -17.03
CA PRO A 23 -6.24 22.53 -16.12
C PRO A 23 -6.10 22.20 -14.62
N PHE A 24 -5.78 20.93 -14.28
CA PHE A 24 -5.58 20.45 -12.90
C PHE A 24 -4.11 20.07 -12.59
N GLY A 25 -3.17 20.40 -13.48
CA GLY A 25 -1.73 20.17 -13.34
C GLY A 25 -1.19 18.93 -14.08
N ILE A 26 0.13 18.87 -14.25
CA ILE A 26 0.81 17.87 -15.09
C ILE A 26 0.88 16.51 -14.36
N PRO A 27 0.41 15.40 -14.97
CA PRO A 27 0.51 14.07 -14.36
C PRO A 27 1.96 13.65 -14.11
N ILE A 28 2.20 12.99 -12.98
CA ILE A 28 3.55 12.66 -12.49
C ILE A 28 4.35 11.81 -13.48
N ALA A 29 3.68 10.95 -14.26
CA ALA A 29 4.29 10.14 -15.31
C ALA A 29 5.06 10.97 -16.36
N HIS A 30 4.71 12.23 -16.55
CA HIS A 30 5.38 13.15 -17.49
C HIS A 30 6.46 14.02 -16.84
N CYS A 31 6.59 14.00 -15.51
CA CYS A 31 7.64 14.72 -14.78
C CYS A 31 9.00 14.01 -14.82
N SER A 32 10.07 14.72 -14.41
CA SER A 32 11.42 14.16 -14.28
C SER A 32 11.47 13.01 -13.25
N VAL A 33 12.40 12.07 -13.45
CA VAL A 33 12.61 10.89 -12.57
C VAL A 33 12.71 11.22 -11.07
N PRO A 34 13.47 12.26 -10.61
CA PRO A 34 13.55 12.56 -9.19
C PRO A 34 12.20 13.00 -8.59
N VAL A 35 11.38 13.69 -9.38
CA VAL A 35 10.03 14.11 -8.96
C VAL A 35 9.09 12.91 -8.82
N GLN A 36 9.15 11.97 -9.77
CA GLN A 36 8.40 10.73 -9.70
C GLN A 36 8.77 9.91 -8.46
N MET A 37 10.06 9.74 -8.21
CA MET A 37 10.55 8.98 -7.06
C MET A 37 10.22 9.64 -5.72
N ALA A 38 10.26 10.97 -5.63
CA ALA A 38 9.88 11.69 -4.42
C ALA A 38 8.39 11.49 -4.08
N PHE A 39 7.51 11.45 -5.07
CA PHE A 39 6.10 11.14 -4.87
C PHE A 39 5.92 9.70 -4.41
N VAL A 40 6.45 8.72 -5.16
CA VAL A 40 6.31 7.30 -4.85
C VAL A 40 6.85 6.99 -3.46
N ARG A 41 8.01 7.55 -3.08
CA ARG A 41 8.61 7.36 -1.76
C ARG A 41 7.70 7.83 -0.62
N LYS A 42 7.08 9.01 -0.75
CA LYS A 42 6.12 9.51 0.27
C LYS A 42 4.90 8.60 0.35
N THR A 43 4.37 8.24 -0.82
CA THR A 43 3.17 7.41 -0.93
C THR A 43 3.38 6.02 -0.31
N TRP A 44 4.50 5.36 -0.66
CA TRP A 44 4.89 4.05 -0.15
C TRP A 44 5.32 4.10 1.32
N ALA A 45 5.93 5.18 1.81
CA ALA A 45 6.23 5.32 3.23
C ALA A 45 4.96 5.29 4.09
N ILE A 46 3.93 6.05 3.71
CA ILE A 46 2.64 6.06 4.41
C ILE A 46 1.97 4.68 4.32
N PHE A 47 1.96 4.06 3.13
CA PHE A 47 1.42 2.72 2.93
C PHE A 47 2.12 1.66 3.80
N THR A 48 3.46 1.70 3.85
CA THR A 48 4.28 0.77 4.65
C THR A 48 3.97 0.87 6.14
N ILE A 49 3.77 2.09 6.65
CA ILE A 49 3.35 2.32 8.05
C ILE A 49 1.97 1.70 8.31
N HIS A 50 1.03 1.77 7.36
CA HIS A 50 -0.29 1.14 7.50
C HIS A 50 -0.19 -0.38 7.53
N VAL A 51 0.56 -0.97 6.60
CA VAL A 51 0.80 -2.43 6.58
C VAL A 51 1.46 -2.87 7.90
N PHE A 52 2.43 -2.11 8.41
CA PHE A 52 3.05 -2.37 9.71
C PHE A 52 2.06 -2.33 10.88
N LEU A 53 1.16 -1.35 10.91
CA LEU A 53 0.13 -1.25 11.94
C LEU A 53 -0.80 -2.46 11.91
N ILE A 54 -1.23 -2.90 10.72
CA ILE A 54 -2.06 -4.10 10.56
C ILE A 54 -1.30 -5.33 11.05
N LEU A 55 -0.04 -5.49 10.63
CA LEU A 55 0.82 -6.59 11.06
C LEU A 55 0.99 -6.64 12.57
N SER A 56 1.29 -5.50 13.20
CA SER A 56 1.51 -5.39 14.63
C SER A 56 0.25 -5.78 15.42
N VAL A 57 -0.90 -5.22 15.05
CA VAL A 57 -2.17 -5.52 15.72
C VAL A 57 -2.58 -6.98 15.51
N ALA A 58 -2.47 -7.50 14.28
CA ALA A 58 -2.73 -8.91 13.97
C ALA A 58 -1.82 -9.86 14.76
N SER A 59 -0.54 -9.51 14.89
CA SER A 59 0.43 -10.29 15.65
C SER A 59 0.08 -10.32 17.13
N ILE A 60 -0.18 -9.16 17.74
CA ILE A 60 -0.57 -9.06 19.16
C ILE A 60 -1.81 -9.91 19.44
N PHE A 61 -2.83 -9.83 18.59
CA PHE A 61 -4.04 -10.63 18.77
C PHE A 61 -3.81 -12.12 18.53
N THR A 62 -2.88 -12.51 17.66
CA THR A 62 -2.60 -13.92 17.40
C THR A 62 -1.77 -14.57 18.52
N PHE A 63 -0.82 -13.82 19.11
CA PHE A 63 0.02 -14.32 20.21
C PHE A 63 -0.73 -14.40 21.56
N ILE A 64 -1.68 -13.51 21.82
CA ILE A 64 -2.45 -13.54 23.06
C ILE A 64 -3.63 -14.51 22.90
N TYR A 65 -3.58 -15.68 23.56
CA TYR A 65 -4.64 -16.70 23.48
C TYR A 65 -6.03 -16.17 23.88
N GLU A 66 -6.08 -15.31 24.89
CA GLU A 66 -7.30 -14.71 25.44
C GLU A 66 -7.93 -13.61 24.55
N SER A 67 -7.21 -13.15 23.51
CA SER A 67 -7.69 -12.08 22.63
C SER A 67 -9.01 -12.43 21.96
N ARG A 68 -9.23 -13.71 21.63
CA ARG A 68 -10.45 -14.19 20.96
C ARG A 68 -11.68 -14.03 21.83
N HIS A 69 -11.57 -14.38 23.12
CA HIS A 69 -12.67 -14.22 24.06
C HIS A 69 -13.00 -12.75 24.27
N ILE A 70 -11.99 -11.87 24.29
CA ILE A 70 -12.18 -10.43 24.37
C ILE A 70 -12.90 -9.90 23.12
N ILE A 71 -12.45 -10.28 21.92
CA ILE A 71 -13.06 -9.82 20.67
C ILE A 71 -14.51 -10.32 20.55
N GLN A 72 -14.78 -11.58 20.87
CA GLN A 72 -16.13 -12.14 20.83
C GLN A 72 -17.06 -11.48 21.85
N ARG A 73 -16.56 -11.13 23.03
CA ARG A 73 -17.31 -10.42 24.07
C ARG A 73 -17.67 -8.99 23.65
N PHE A 74 -16.76 -8.32 22.96
CA PHE A 74 -16.92 -6.93 22.50
C PHE A 74 -17.19 -6.84 21.00
N TRP A 75 -18.06 -7.70 20.45
CA TRP A 75 -18.35 -7.69 19.01
C TRP A 75 -18.87 -6.33 18.51
N TRP A 76 -19.56 -5.56 19.35
CA TRP A 76 -19.98 -4.20 18.97
C TRP A 76 -18.80 -3.27 18.62
N LEU A 77 -17.62 -3.43 19.24
CA LEU A 77 -16.44 -2.61 18.93
C LEU A 77 -15.96 -2.88 17.50
N TRP A 78 -16.03 -4.13 17.05
CA TRP A 78 -15.70 -4.49 15.68
C TRP A 78 -16.56 -3.72 14.66
N TRP A 79 -17.88 -3.71 14.89
CA TRP A 79 -18.81 -2.98 14.03
C TRP A 79 -18.57 -1.46 14.06
N ILE A 80 -18.31 -0.89 15.24
CA ILE A 80 -18.00 0.55 15.37
C ILE A 80 -16.75 0.90 14.58
N CYS A 81 -15.67 0.12 14.70
CA CYS A 81 -14.44 0.34 13.94
C CYS A 81 -14.64 0.15 12.43
N PHE A 82 -15.47 -0.83 12.03
CA PHE A 82 -15.83 -1.06 10.63
C PHE A 82 -16.58 0.12 10.02
N PHE A 83 -17.64 0.61 10.68
CA PHE A 83 -18.37 1.80 10.21
C PHE A 83 -17.49 3.05 10.24
N THR A 84 -16.64 3.20 11.25
CA THR A 84 -15.67 4.31 11.32
C THR A 84 -14.71 4.29 10.13
N SER A 85 -14.23 3.11 9.73
CA SER A 85 -13.37 2.96 8.56
C SER A 85 -14.10 3.39 7.27
N ILE A 86 -15.35 2.96 7.07
CA ILE A 86 -16.15 3.35 5.90
C ILE A 86 -16.43 4.86 5.86
N ILE A 87 -16.81 5.45 6.99
CA ILE A 87 -17.10 6.88 7.09
C ILE A 87 -15.84 7.70 6.80
N MET A 88 -14.71 7.30 7.39
CA MET A 88 -13.42 7.92 7.12
C MET A 88 -13.08 7.80 5.65
N LEU A 89 -13.24 6.63 5.05
CA LEU A 89 -12.98 6.42 3.65
C LEU A 89 -13.78 7.38 2.76
N TYR A 90 -15.09 7.46 2.99
CA TYR A 90 -15.96 8.38 2.26
C TYR A 90 -15.51 9.83 2.44
N GLY A 91 -15.14 10.21 3.66
CA GLY A 91 -14.61 11.54 3.96
C GLY A 91 -13.30 11.86 3.23
N LEU A 92 -12.39 10.90 3.11
CA LEU A 92 -11.12 11.06 2.40
C LEU A 92 -11.31 11.10 0.87
N THR A 93 -12.22 10.29 0.31
CA THR A 93 -12.50 10.29 -1.13
C THR A 93 -13.31 11.52 -1.56
N TYR A 94 -14.34 11.90 -0.81
CA TYR A 94 -15.19 13.05 -1.13
C TYR A 94 -14.40 14.37 -1.11
N LYS A 95 -13.50 14.51 -0.12
CA LYS A 95 -12.72 15.74 0.07
C LYS A 95 -11.45 15.82 -0.79
N SER A 96 -11.11 14.73 -1.49
CA SER A 96 -9.99 14.71 -2.45
C SER A 96 -10.31 15.42 -3.77
N ASN A 97 -11.59 15.70 -4.07
CA ASN A 97 -11.99 16.43 -5.29
C ASN A 97 -11.87 17.95 -5.15
N ASP A 98 -11.86 18.45 -3.92
CA ASP A 98 -11.50 19.84 -3.64
C ASP A 98 -9.99 19.86 -3.31
N ASP A 99 -9.28 20.94 -3.58
CA ASP A 99 -7.83 21.14 -3.29
C ASP A 99 -7.40 20.95 -1.81
N PHE A 100 -8.28 20.40 -0.98
CA PHE A 100 -8.10 20.17 0.44
C PHE A 100 -7.32 18.88 0.71
N GLN A 101 -6.07 19.05 1.13
CA GLN A 101 -5.27 17.96 1.66
C GLN A 101 -5.91 17.42 2.96
N PRO A 102 -6.24 16.12 3.05
CA PRO A 102 -6.78 15.56 4.28
C PRO A 102 -5.74 15.70 5.40
N PRO A 103 -6.12 16.18 6.59
CA PRO A 103 -5.18 16.28 7.68
C PRO A 103 -4.67 14.89 8.11
N TRP A 104 -3.38 14.82 8.43
CA TRP A 104 -2.65 13.59 8.74
C TRP A 104 -3.30 12.73 9.85
N TYR A 105 -4.00 13.35 10.80
CA TYR A 105 -4.67 12.63 11.89
C TYR A 105 -5.84 11.76 11.40
N LEU A 106 -6.56 12.16 10.34
CA LEU A 106 -7.67 11.36 9.81
C LEU A 106 -7.17 10.03 9.24
N ILE A 107 -6.03 10.09 8.54
CA ILE A 107 -5.37 8.93 7.96
C ILE A 107 -4.89 7.98 9.07
N LEU A 108 -4.35 8.52 10.16
CA LEU A 108 -3.94 7.71 11.31
C LEU A 108 -5.13 7.04 12.01
N ILE A 109 -6.23 7.76 12.21
CA ILE A 109 -7.46 7.18 12.78
C ILE A 109 -8.01 6.08 11.87
N TYR A 110 -8.03 6.32 10.56
CA TYR A 110 -8.38 5.31 9.57
C TYR A 110 -7.46 4.09 9.65
N ALA A 111 -6.14 4.28 9.76
CA ALA A 111 -5.17 3.20 9.93
C ALA A 111 -5.45 2.35 11.17
N MET A 112 -5.69 2.99 12.31
CA MET A 112 -5.96 2.33 13.58
C MET A 112 -7.30 1.58 13.58
N ALA A 113 -8.35 2.19 13.03
CA ALA A 113 -9.65 1.54 12.91
C ALA A 113 -9.57 0.30 12.01
N ASN A 114 -8.88 0.41 10.87
CA ASN A 114 -8.68 -0.72 9.97
C ASN A 114 -7.82 -1.81 10.58
N SER A 115 -6.67 -1.47 11.15
CA SER A 115 -5.77 -2.47 11.76
C SER A 115 -6.48 -3.28 12.84
N TYR A 116 -7.37 -2.67 13.61
CA TYR A 116 -8.23 -3.39 14.56
C TYR A 116 -9.21 -4.35 13.86
N VAL A 117 -9.96 -3.89 12.85
CA VAL A 117 -10.93 -4.72 12.11
C VAL A 117 -10.27 -5.94 11.46
N ILE A 118 -9.12 -5.74 10.82
CA ILE A 118 -8.41 -6.78 10.09
C ILE A 118 -7.66 -7.70 11.04
N GLY A 119 -6.95 -7.14 12.01
CA GLY A 119 -6.23 -7.94 13.00
C GLY A 119 -7.16 -8.84 13.79
N SER A 120 -8.35 -8.34 14.15
CA SER A 120 -9.38 -9.16 14.80
C SER A 120 -9.96 -10.21 13.85
N LEU A 121 -10.18 -9.91 12.56
CA LEU A 121 -10.63 -10.88 11.57
C LEU A 121 -9.62 -12.03 11.39
N ILE A 122 -8.33 -11.72 11.23
CA ILE A 122 -7.25 -12.71 11.12
C ILE A 122 -7.22 -13.62 12.36
N CYS A 123 -7.34 -13.03 13.55
CA CYS A 123 -7.35 -13.77 14.81
C CYS A 123 -8.58 -14.68 14.95
N LEU A 124 -9.77 -14.21 14.58
CA LEU A 124 -11.02 -14.97 14.67
C LEU A 124 -11.08 -16.12 13.66
N LEU A 125 -10.60 -15.90 12.43
CA LEU A 125 -10.60 -16.89 11.36
C LEU A 125 -9.41 -17.86 11.41
N ARG A 126 -8.47 -17.68 12.36
CA ARG A 126 -7.24 -18.48 12.48
C ARG A 126 -6.44 -18.55 11.17
N LEU A 127 -6.35 -17.42 10.46
CA LEU A 127 -5.64 -17.34 9.19
C LEU A 127 -4.14 -17.15 9.42
N CYS A 128 -3.45 -18.18 9.92
CA CYS A 128 -1.99 -18.15 10.16
C CYS A 128 -1.23 -17.78 8.87
N SER A 129 -1.58 -18.42 7.74
CA SER A 129 -0.95 -18.15 6.44
C SER A 129 -1.23 -16.71 5.94
N ALA A 130 -2.31 -16.05 6.38
CA ALA A 130 -2.56 -14.64 6.03
C ALA A 130 -1.68 -13.67 6.82
N LEU A 131 -1.38 -13.97 8.08
CA LEU A 131 -0.44 -13.19 8.90
C LEU A 131 0.97 -13.25 8.30
N GLU A 132 1.40 -14.44 7.87
CA GLU A 132 2.68 -14.64 7.18
C GLU A 132 2.71 -13.92 5.82
N ALA A 133 1.64 -13.99 5.04
CA ALA A 133 1.55 -13.27 3.77
C ALA A 133 1.68 -11.75 3.98
N LEU A 134 1.09 -11.22 5.05
CA LEU A 134 1.17 -9.81 5.40
C LEU A 134 2.56 -9.41 5.89
N LEU A 135 3.27 -10.31 6.58
CA LEU A 135 4.69 -10.14 6.93
C LEU A 135 5.58 -10.08 5.69
N ILE A 136 5.39 -11.00 4.73
CA ILE A 136 6.10 -11.01 3.45
C ILE A 136 5.79 -9.72 2.66
N LEU A 137 4.53 -9.30 2.63
CA LEU A 137 4.13 -8.05 1.98
C LEU A 137 4.82 -6.85 2.62
N PHE A 138 4.92 -6.79 3.95
CA PHE A 138 5.62 -5.73 4.66
C PHE A 138 7.11 -5.66 4.29
N ILE A 139 7.79 -6.82 4.21
CA ILE A 139 9.20 -6.89 3.79
C ILE A 139 9.35 -6.41 2.34
N ASN A 140 8.44 -6.79 1.45
CA ASN A 140 8.42 -6.27 0.09
C ASN A 140 8.25 -4.75 0.08
N CYS A 141 7.33 -4.20 0.88
CA CYS A 141 7.14 -2.75 0.99
C CYS A 141 8.42 -2.03 1.41
N LEU A 142 9.15 -2.56 2.39
CA LEU A 142 10.45 -2.01 2.80
C LEU A 142 11.49 -2.09 1.68
N SER A 143 11.54 -3.19 0.94
CA SER A 143 12.46 -3.37 -0.19
C SER A 143 12.18 -2.35 -1.31
N LEU A 144 10.92 -2.18 -1.70
CA LEU A 144 10.52 -1.16 -2.69
C LEU A 144 10.75 0.26 -2.16
N LEU A 145 10.47 0.53 -0.89
CA LEU A 145 10.75 1.83 -0.29
C LEU A 145 12.26 2.13 -0.34
N GLY A 146 13.11 1.14 -0.05
CA GLY A 146 14.56 1.23 -0.22
C GLY A 146 14.99 1.51 -1.66
N PHE A 147 14.34 0.86 -2.64
CA PHE A 147 14.56 1.12 -4.07
C PHE A 147 14.20 2.56 -4.45
N THR A 148 13.12 3.12 -3.91
CA THR A 148 12.69 4.52 -4.19
C THR A 148 13.62 5.60 -3.62
N ASN A 149 14.59 5.22 -2.77
CA ASN A 149 15.65 6.16 -2.35
C ASN A 149 16.72 6.35 -3.43
N GLN A 150 16.74 5.51 -4.45
CA GLN A 150 17.61 5.68 -5.62
C GLN A 150 16.94 6.60 -6.64
N ASN A 151 17.71 7.53 -7.22
CA ASN A 151 17.23 8.45 -8.26
C ASN A 151 17.59 8.01 -9.69
N THR A 152 18.31 6.88 -9.83
CA THR A 152 18.91 6.47 -11.12
C THR A 152 17.94 5.70 -12.01
N TYR A 153 17.11 4.84 -11.43
CA TYR A 153 16.15 4.01 -12.16
C TYR A 153 14.76 4.63 -12.12
N LYS A 154 13.91 4.34 -13.10
CA LYS A 154 12.49 4.73 -13.09
C LYS A 154 11.69 3.71 -12.28
N PHE A 155 10.58 4.11 -11.65
CA PHE A 155 9.74 3.16 -10.90
C PHE A 155 8.93 2.23 -11.83
N GLN A 156 8.57 2.74 -13.01
CA GLN A 156 7.92 2.00 -14.11
C GLN A 156 8.90 1.12 -14.90
N SER A 157 9.84 0.49 -14.21
CA SER A 157 10.90 -0.29 -14.82
C SER A 157 10.76 -1.76 -14.45
N LYS A 158 11.43 -2.65 -15.20
CA LYS A 158 11.36 -4.10 -14.95
C LYS A 158 12.07 -4.49 -13.66
N GLU A 159 13.01 -3.65 -13.23
CA GLU A 159 13.83 -3.81 -12.03
C GLU A 159 12.99 -3.84 -10.75
N SER A 160 11.92 -3.04 -10.64
CA SER A 160 11.04 -3.05 -9.47
C SER A 160 10.26 -4.37 -9.32
N ILE A 161 9.82 -4.94 -10.45
CA ILE A 161 9.18 -6.27 -10.49
C ILE A 161 10.16 -7.36 -10.09
N ILE A 162 11.36 -7.36 -10.70
CA ILE A 162 12.39 -8.36 -10.41
C ILE A 162 12.79 -8.30 -8.93
N LEU A 163 12.99 -7.09 -8.39
CA LEU A 163 13.32 -6.89 -6.97
C LEU A 163 12.24 -7.47 -6.05
N THR A 164 10.97 -7.32 -6.41
CA THR A 164 9.83 -7.81 -5.62
C THR A 164 9.76 -9.34 -5.64
N ILE A 165 9.99 -9.96 -6.79
CA ILE A 165 10.04 -11.42 -6.92
C ILE A 165 11.20 -11.98 -6.08
N ILE A 166 12.39 -11.38 -6.20
CA ILE A 166 13.57 -11.79 -5.44
C ILE A 166 13.34 -11.61 -3.94
N THR A 167 12.81 -10.46 -3.52
CA THR A 167 12.54 -10.16 -2.11
C THR A 167 11.51 -11.12 -1.53
N THR A 168 10.45 -11.41 -2.27
CA THR A 168 9.43 -12.38 -1.87
C THR A 168 10.05 -13.76 -1.68
N PHE A 169 10.80 -14.26 -2.67
CA PHE A 169 11.45 -15.57 -2.56
C PHE A 169 12.47 -15.63 -1.41
N ALA A 170 13.27 -14.57 -1.22
CA ALA A 170 14.21 -14.47 -0.11
C ALA A 170 13.50 -14.47 1.24
N SER A 171 12.39 -13.74 1.39
CA SER A 171 11.60 -13.70 2.63
C SER A 171 10.98 -15.06 2.94
N THR A 172 10.46 -15.78 1.94
CA THR A 172 9.93 -17.13 2.10
C THR A 172 11.01 -18.12 2.52
N LEU A 173 12.23 -18.00 1.96
CA LEU A 173 13.38 -18.82 2.39
C LEU A 173 13.81 -18.53 3.83
N ILE A 174 13.79 -17.27 4.26
CA ILE A 174 14.09 -16.90 5.64
C ILE A 174 13.07 -17.50 6.60
N LEU A 175 11.77 -17.39 6.29
CA LEU A 175 10.70 -18.01 7.07
C LEU A 175 10.86 -19.54 7.12
N TYR A 176 11.20 -20.16 5.99
CA TYR A 176 11.47 -21.59 5.92
C TYR A 176 12.59 -22.02 6.89
N ILE A 177 13.71 -21.30 6.93
CA ILE A 177 14.84 -21.62 7.83
C ILE A 177 14.39 -21.52 9.29
N ILE A 178 13.62 -20.47 9.64
CA ILE A 178 13.11 -20.26 11.01
C ILE A 178 12.19 -21.42 11.43
N TYR A 179 11.30 -21.87 10.55
CA TYR A 179 10.38 -22.99 10.86
C TYR A 179 11.07 -24.34 10.96
N LEU A 180 12.13 -24.54 10.17
CA LEU A 180 12.93 -25.77 10.22
C LEU A 180 13.63 -25.93 11.57
N GLU A 181 14.16 -24.85 12.13
CA GLU A 181 14.80 -24.86 13.46
C GLU A 181 13.79 -25.20 14.57
N ASN A 182 12.55 -24.76 14.43
CA ASN A 182 11.49 -24.98 15.43
C ASN A 182 10.75 -26.33 15.28
N SER A 183 11.18 -27.20 14.35
CA SER A 183 10.60 -28.53 14.10
C SER A 183 9.10 -28.54 13.76
N GLN A 184 8.58 -27.45 13.19
CA GLN A 184 7.17 -27.26 12.86
C GLN A 184 6.91 -27.57 11.37
N VAL A 185 6.88 -28.87 11.00
CA VAL A 185 6.72 -29.28 9.58
C VAL A 185 5.38 -28.82 8.98
N ILE A 186 4.34 -28.68 9.81
CA ILE A 186 3.01 -28.19 9.40
C ILE A 186 3.08 -26.72 8.95
N GLU A 187 3.94 -25.91 9.55
CA GLU A 187 4.08 -24.47 9.26
C GLU A 187 4.81 -24.19 7.93
N PHE A 188 5.51 -25.18 7.35
CA PHE A 188 6.15 -25.01 6.05
C PHE A 188 5.15 -24.85 4.90
N TYR A 189 4.07 -25.63 4.93
CA TYR A 189 3.03 -25.55 3.90
C TYR A 189 2.33 -24.18 3.94
N ASP A 190 2.16 -23.64 5.15
CA ASP A 190 1.61 -22.30 5.36
C ASP A 190 2.50 -21.22 4.76
N ALA A 191 3.83 -21.30 4.92
CA ALA A 191 4.77 -20.36 4.31
C ALA A 191 4.72 -20.36 2.77
N ILE A 192 4.55 -21.52 2.14
CA ILE A 192 4.40 -21.61 0.68
C ILE A 192 3.08 -20.95 0.24
N ILE A 193 1.97 -21.24 0.92
CA ILE A 193 0.68 -20.61 0.63
C ILE A 193 0.77 -19.10 0.82
N ALA A 194 1.38 -18.66 1.91
CA ALA A 194 1.61 -17.26 2.21
C ALA A 194 2.38 -16.56 1.08
N SER A 195 3.46 -17.17 0.60
CA SER A 195 4.23 -16.68 -0.54
C SER A 195 3.42 -16.64 -1.84
N LEU A 196 2.55 -17.64 -2.07
CA LEU A 196 1.69 -17.71 -3.24
C LEU A 196 0.62 -16.62 -3.25
N ILE A 197 0.17 -16.18 -2.07
CA ILE A 197 -0.76 -15.05 -1.91
C ILE A 197 -0.01 -13.71 -2.00
N ALA A 198 1.14 -13.60 -1.35
CA ALA A 198 1.90 -12.36 -1.25
C ALA A 198 2.54 -11.93 -2.58
N LEU A 199 2.96 -12.87 -3.43
CA LEU A 199 3.59 -12.54 -4.71
C LEU A 199 2.61 -11.80 -5.66
N PRO A 200 1.42 -12.33 -5.99
CA PRO A 200 0.45 -11.60 -6.80
C PRO A 200 0.03 -10.27 -6.17
N LEU A 201 -0.13 -10.24 -4.84
CA LEU A 201 -0.52 -9.04 -4.11
C LEU A 201 0.54 -7.94 -4.20
N SER A 202 1.82 -8.29 -4.08
CA SER A 202 2.93 -7.33 -4.21
C SER A 202 3.08 -6.81 -5.64
N LEU A 203 2.93 -7.67 -6.65
CA LEU A 203 2.92 -7.25 -8.06
C LEU A 203 1.75 -6.32 -8.37
N PHE A 204 0.57 -6.63 -7.81
CA PHE A 204 -0.61 -5.80 -7.92
C PHE A 204 -0.35 -4.36 -7.42
N PHE A 205 0.30 -4.17 -6.26
CA PHE A 205 0.65 -2.83 -5.78
C PHE A 205 1.62 -2.06 -6.67
N ILE A 206 2.52 -2.76 -7.35
CA ILE A 206 3.42 -2.12 -8.32
C ILE A 206 2.61 -1.59 -9.49
N PHE A 207 1.71 -2.41 -10.05
CA PHE A 207 0.84 -2.00 -11.15
C PHE A 207 -0.10 -0.87 -10.75
N ASP A 208 -0.67 -0.93 -9.55
CA ASP A 208 -1.52 0.13 -9.03
C ASP A 208 -0.73 1.45 -8.85
N THR A 209 0.50 1.37 -8.35
CA THR A 209 1.38 2.55 -8.27
C THR A 209 1.69 3.12 -9.67
N TRP A 210 1.90 2.27 -10.68
CA TRP A 210 2.11 2.74 -12.05
C TRP A 210 0.90 3.48 -12.61
N TYR A 211 -0.30 3.02 -12.25
CA TYR A 211 -1.55 3.68 -12.61
C TYR A 211 -1.72 5.00 -11.87
N LEU A 212 -1.49 5.02 -10.56
CA LEU A 212 -1.55 6.24 -9.74
C LEU A 212 -0.57 7.32 -10.25
N MET A 213 0.62 6.93 -10.68
CA MET A 213 1.57 7.87 -11.28
C MET A 213 1.07 8.51 -12.59
N LYS A 214 0.19 7.83 -13.35
CA LYS A 214 -0.41 8.38 -14.58
C LYS A 214 -1.62 9.26 -14.29
N SER A 215 -2.38 8.95 -13.25
CA SER A 215 -3.65 9.61 -12.96
C SER A 215 -3.54 10.82 -12.03
N MET A 216 -2.55 10.86 -11.14
CA MET A 216 -2.52 11.82 -10.02
C MET A 216 -1.46 12.91 -10.20
N ASN A 217 -1.70 14.08 -9.59
CA ASN A 217 -0.77 15.19 -9.53
C ASN A 217 0.15 15.09 -8.29
N LYS A 218 1.31 15.77 -8.32
CA LYS A 218 2.36 15.76 -7.28
C LYS A 218 1.85 16.18 -5.89
N LYS A 219 0.80 16.99 -5.83
CA LYS A 219 0.18 17.51 -4.59
C LYS A 219 -0.77 16.50 -3.91
N GLU A 220 -1.13 15.40 -4.57
CA GLU A 220 -2.19 14.46 -4.15
C GLU A 220 -1.64 13.15 -3.53
N PHE A 221 -0.41 13.16 -3.01
CA PHE A 221 0.24 11.95 -2.48
C PHE A 221 -0.54 11.29 -1.34
N TRP A 222 -1.27 12.08 -0.53
CA TRP A 222 -2.13 11.55 0.53
C TRP A 222 -3.29 10.70 -0.03
N GLY A 223 -3.94 11.17 -1.10
CA GLY A 223 -5.01 10.44 -1.77
C GLY A 223 -4.50 9.15 -2.41
N ALA A 224 -3.33 9.21 -3.05
CA ALA A 224 -2.67 8.03 -3.61
C ALA A 224 -2.33 6.96 -2.56
N SER A 225 -1.87 7.37 -1.37
CA SER A 225 -1.62 6.42 -0.27
C SER A 225 -2.91 5.75 0.21
N VAL A 226 -3.98 6.52 0.38
CA VAL A 226 -5.28 6.00 0.82
C VAL A 226 -5.86 5.04 -0.21
N GLN A 227 -5.65 5.33 -1.49
CA GLN A 227 -6.03 4.46 -2.59
C GLN A 227 -5.29 3.11 -2.54
N LEU A 228 -3.97 3.11 -2.34
CA LEU A 228 -3.20 1.88 -2.14
C LEU A 228 -3.68 1.08 -0.92
N ILE A 229 -4.01 1.77 0.18
CA ILE A 229 -4.54 1.11 1.40
C ILE A 229 -5.91 0.50 1.12
N LEU A 230 -6.74 1.14 0.30
CA LEU A 230 -8.02 0.59 -0.13
C LEU A 230 -7.85 -0.67 -0.97
N ASP A 231 -6.97 -0.59 -1.97
CA ASP A 231 -6.75 -1.69 -2.90
C ASP A 231 -6.04 -2.89 -2.22
N LEU A 232 -5.45 -2.71 -1.03
CA LEU A 232 -5.01 -3.80 -0.15
C LEU A 232 -6.17 -4.67 0.35
N PHE A 233 -7.33 -4.08 0.62
CA PHE A 233 -8.48 -4.82 1.15
C PHE A 233 -9.39 -5.33 0.06
N ALA A 234 -9.64 -4.50 -0.93
CA ALA A 234 -10.46 -4.88 -2.05
C ALA A 234 -9.92 -4.19 -3.31
N PRO A 235 -9.35 -4.95 -4.26
CA PRO A 235 -8.74 -4.43 -5.48
C PRO A 235 -9.78 -3.95 -6.50
N PHE A 236 -10.77 -3.17 -6.05
CA PHE A 236 -11.94 -2.78 -6.84
C PHE A 236 -11.58 -1.83 -7.99
N LYS A 237 -10.65 -0.89 -7.78
CA LYS A 237 -10.33 0.09 -8.84
C LYS A 237 -9.55 -0.53 -9.98
N PHE A 238 -8.60 -1.40 -9.67
CA PHE A 238 -7.88 -2.16 -10.69
C PHE A 238 -8.84 -3.04 -11.51
N ILE A 239 -9.74 -3.77 -10.86
CA ILE A 239 -10.71 -4.64 -11.56
C ILE A 239 -11.65 -3.79 -12.44
N HIS A 240 -12.16 -2.67 -11.92
CA HIS A 240 -13.03 -1.77 -12.68
C HIS A 240 -12.34 -1.24 -13.94
N HIS A 241 -11.10 -0.78 -13.81
CA HIS A 241 -10.36 -0.23 -14.94
C HIS A 241 -9.89 -1.30 -15.93
N MET A 242 -9.56 -2.51 -15.48
CA MET A 242 -9.33 -3.65 -16.39
C MET A 242 -10.58 -3.99 -17.20
N CYS A 243 -11.77 -3.91 -16.58
CA CYS A 243 -13.03 -4.08 -17.29
C CYS A 243 -13.27 -2.97 -18.32
N GLU A 244 -12.96 -1.72 -18.00
CA GLU A 244 -13.08 -0.58 -18.93
C GLU A 244 -12.15 -0.72 -20.14
N LEU A 245 -10.87 -1.05 -19.93
CA LEU A 245 -9.92 -1.32 -21.01
C LEU A 245 -10.33 -2.51 -21.89
N SER A 246 -10.94 -3.54 -21.28
CA SER A 246 -11.50 -4.65 -22.06
C SER A 246 -12.72 -4.24 -22.87
N ALA A 247 -13.50 -3.26 -22.41
CA ALA A 247 -14.67 -2.77 -23.11
C ALA A 247 -14.29 -1.89 -24.31
N GLU A 248 -13.25 -1.06 -24.20
CA GLU A 248 -12.73 -0.25 -25.31
C GLU A 248 -12.08 -1.10 -26.41
N TYR A 249 -11.53 -2.28 -26.07
CA TYR A 249 -10.91 -3.18 -27.06
C TYR A 249 -11.92 -3.95 -27.93
N TYR A 250 -13.21 -3.92 -27.58
CA TYR A 250 -14.29 -4.58 -28.31
C TYR A 250 -15.17 -3.62 -29.12
N GLN A 251 -14.83 -2.33 -29.18
CA GLN A 251 -15.44 -1.32 -30.05
C GLN A 251 -14.50 -0.94 -31.20
#